data_AF-A0A8J5VU36-F1
#
_entry.id   AF-A0A8J5VU36-F1
#
_cell.length_a   1.000
_cell.length_b   1.000
_cell.length_c   1.000
_cell.angle_alpha   90.00
_cell.angle_beta   90.00
_cell.angle_gamma   90.00
#
_symmetry.space_group_name_H-M   'P 1'
#
loop_
_entity.id
_entity.type
_entity.pdbx_description
1 polymer ?
#
loop_
_entity_poly.entity_id
_entity_poly.type
_entity_poly.pdbx_seq_one_letter_code
_entity_poly.pdbx_strand_id
1 'polypeptide(L)'
;MEMGYYRQGQEVGFGAHYYAKLLGGRGILRSDQQLTAGSTVRWVRIYASGEYGEEVFREDFAHAMVKLGALAPLTGSAGHVRIRCSTKPVE
;
A
#
# COMPACT_ATOMS: atom_id res chain seq x y z
N MET A 1 -7.34 2.14 -12.61
CA MET A 1 -6.22 1.26 -12.22
C MET A 1 -6.86 0.07 -11.54
N GLU A 2 -7.01 -1.02 -12.29
CA GLU A 2 -7.49 -2.31 -11.81
C GLU A 2 -6.32 -2.94 -11.05
N MET A 3 -6.44 -3.05 -9.73
CA MET A 3 -5.35 -3.48 -8.85
C MET A 3 -5.72 -4.85 -8.27
N GLY A 4 -5.87 -5.84 -9.13
CA GLY A 4 -6.13 -7.22 -8.76
C GLY A 4 -4.88 -8.10 -8.86
N TYR A 5 -4.76 -9.12 -8.01
CA TYR A 5 -3.89 -10.26 -8.24
C TYR A 5 -4.68 -11.56 -8.10
N TYR A 6 -4.42 -12.53 -8.97
CA TYR A 6 -5.17 -13.78 -9.00
C TYR A 6 -4.62 -14.77 -7.96
N ARG A 7 -5.50 -15.27 -7.07
CA ARG A 7 -5.19 -16.39 -6.17
C ARG A 7 -6.26 -17.47 -6.35
N GLN A 8 -5.85 -18.67 -6.74
CA GLN A 8 -6.76 -19.82 -6.93
C GLN A 8 -7.93 -19.51 -7.90
N GLY A 9 -7.69 -18.70 -8.94
CA GLY A 9 -8.70 -18.39 -9.95
C GLY A 9 -9.74 -17.33 -9.54
N GLN A 10 -9.63 -16.75 -8.35
CA GLN A 10 -10.38 -15.55 -7.96
C GLN A 10 -9.47 -14.32 -7.99
N GLU A 11 -9.96 -13.23 -8.56
CA GLU A 11 -9.34 -11.92 -8.42
C GLU A 11 -9.38 -11.53 -6.94
N VAL A 12 -8.20 -11.33 -6.35
CA VAL A 12 -8.07 -10.80 -5.00
C VAL A 12 -7.67 -9.34 -5.15
N GLY A 13 -8.60 -8.45 -4.80
CA GLY A 13 -8.35 -7.01 -4.81
C GLY A 13 -7.18 -6.63 -3.90
N PHE A 14 -6.34 -5.71 -4.36
CA PHE A 14 -5.28 -5.10 -3.59
C PHE A 14 -5.88 -4.29 -2.42
N GLY A 15 -5.51 -4.63 -1.18
CA GLY A 15 -5.86 -3.84 0.00
C GLY A 15 -7.06 -4.35 0.81
N ALA A 16 -8.29 -4.26 0.31
CA ALA A 16 -9.49 -4.54 1.12
C ALA A 16 -9.47 -5.93 1.78
N HIS A 17 -9.03 -6.94 1.05
CA HIS A 17 -8.86 -8.31 1.57
C HIS A 17 -7.77 -8.43 2.66
N TYR A 18 -6.73 -7.59 2.63
CA TYR A 18 -5.74 -7.53 3.72
C TYR A 18 -6.42 -7.10 5.02
N TYR A 19 -7.21 -6.02 5.01
CA TYR A 19 -7.90 -5.53 6.22
C TYR A 19 -8.98 -6.50 6.71
N ALA A 20 -9.70 -7.17 5.80
CA ALA A 20 -10.65 -8.22 6.16
C ALA A 20 -9.97 -9.40 6.88
N LYS A 21 -8.73 -9.76 6.51
CA LYS A 21 -7.96 -10.78 7.23
C LYS A 21 -7.56 -10.34 8.64
N LEU A 22 -7.23 -9.06 8.84
CA LEU A 22 -6.89 -8.54 10.17
C LEU A 22 -8.08 -8.63 11.13
N LEU A 23 -9.30 -8.32 10.67
CA LEU A 23 -10.52 -8.49 11.46
C LEU A 23 -10.78 -9.96 11.85
N GLY A 24 -10.33 -10.90 11.00
CA GLY A 24 -10.37 -12.33 11.29
C GLY A 24 -9.22 -12.84 12.15
N GLY A 25 -8.34 -11.98 12.68
CA GLY A 25 -7.17 -12.39 13.46
C GLY A 25 -6.09 -13.11 12.64
N ARG A 26 -6.07 -12.90 11.32
CA ARG A 26 -5.19 -13.59 10.36
C ARG A 26 -4.07 -12.69 9.83
N GLY A 27 -3.61 -11.71 10.62
CA GLY A 27 -2.39 -10.97 10.32
C GLY A 27 -1.17 -11.90 10.35
N ILE A 28 -0.27 -11.78 9.37
CA ILE A 28 0.95 -12.61 9.32
C ILE A 28 2.00 -12.06 10.27
N LEU A 29 2.22 -10.74 10.22
CA LEU A 29 3.17 -10.07 11.09
C LEU A 29 2.46 -9.53 12.32
N ARG A 30 3.20 -9.45 13.43
CA ARG A 30 2.71 -8.79 14.65
C ARG A 30 2.31 -7.33 14.38
N SER A 31 3.08 -6.62 13.56
CA SER A 31 2.78 -5.25 13.16
C SER A 31 1.46 -5.11 12.41
N ASP A 32 1.08 -6.11 11.61
CA ASP A 32 -0.22 -6.12 10.91
C ASP A 32 -1.36 -6.22 11.91
N GLN A 33 -1.30 -7.20 12.81
CA GLN A 33 -2.37 -7.45 13.76
C GLN A 33 -2.51 -6.32 14.79
N GLN A 34 -1.44 -5.56 15.05
CA GLN A 34 -1.50 -4.38 15.91
C GLN A 34 -2.39 -3.27 15.36
N LEU A 35 -2.67 -3.23 14.04
CA LEU A 35 -3.60 -2.26 13.46
C LEU A 35 -5.04 -2.43 13.99
N THR A 36 -5.40 -3.60 14.50
CA THR A 36 -6.72 -3.86 15.08
C THR A 36 -6.87 -3.42 16.53
N ALA A 37 -5.87 -2.71 17.08
CA ALA A 37 -5.90 -2.14 18.42
C ALA A 37 -5.83 -0.59 18.37
N GLY A 38 -6.28 0.07 19.43
CA GLY A 38 -6.20 1.53 19.55
C GLY A 38 -7.02 2.28 18.50
N SER A 39 -6.53 3.46 18.08
CA SER A 39 -7.25 4.37 17.18
C SER A 39 -7.31 3.89 15.72
N THR A 40 -6.41 2.99 15.31
CA THR A 40 -6.33 2.50 13.92
C THR A 40 -7.42 1.50 13.57
N VAL A 41 -8.06 0.87 14.57
CA VAL A 41 -9.11 -0.13 14.35
C VAL A 41 -10.28 0.40 13.52
N ARG A 42 -10.58 1.70 13.62
CA ARG A 42 -11.62 2.35 12.81
C ARG A 42 -11.30 2.24 11.32
N TRP A 43 -10.06 2.51 10.93
CA TRP A 43 -9.62 2.43 9.53
C TRP A 43 -9.61 1.00 9.01
N VAL A 44 -9.18 0.04 9.84
CA VAL A 44 -9.26 -1.39 9.48
C VAL A 44 -10.70 -1.80 9.15
N ARG A 45 -11.68 -1.32 9.93
CA ARG A 45 -13.10 -1.61 9.66
C ARG A 45 -13.62 -0.93 8.39
N ILE A 46 -13.22 0.32 8.15
CA ILE A 46 -13.60 1.06 6.93
C ILE A 46 -13.04 0.37 5.69
N TYR A 47 -11.74 0.10 5.64
CA TYR A 47 -11.14 -0.52 4.45
C TYR A 47 -11.59 -1.97 4.22
N ALA A 48 -12.14 -2.64 5.23
CA ALA A 48 -12.71 -3.98 5.10
C ALA A 48 -14.20 -4.00 4.69
N SER A 49 -14.85 -2.85 4.49
CA SER A 49 -16.30 -2.77 4.27
C SER A 49 -16.73 -3.03 2.81
N GLY A 50 -16.28 -4.12 2.22
CA GLY A 50 -16.63 -4.52 0.85
C GLY A 50 -16.21 -3.48 -0.20
N GLU A 51 -17.04 -3.30 -1.22
CA GLU A 51 -16.78 -2.39 -2.36
C GLU A 51 -16.54 -0.94 -1.93
N TYR A 52 -17.35 -0.41 -1.01
CA TYR A 52 -17.12 0.93 -0.43
C TYR A 52 -15.76 1.05 0.26
N GLY A 53 -15.37 0.01 1.01
CA GLY A 53 -14.06 -0.01 1.69
C GLY A 53 -12.88 -0.06 0.71
N GLU A 54 -13.07 -0.73 -0.43
CA GLU A 54 -12.09 -0.81 -1.51
C GLU A 54 -11.89 0.54 -2.21
N GLU A 55 -12.98 1.26 -2.51
CA GLU A 55 -12.91 2.61 -3.07
C GLU A 55 -12.14 3.57 -2.15
N VAL A 56 -12.52 3.61 -0.86
CA VAL A 56 -11.89 4.47 0.15
C VAL A 56 -10.42 4.09 0.35
N PHE A 57 -10.11 2.80 0.45
CA PHE A 57 -8.73 2.33 0.54
C PHE A 57 -7.90 2.80 -0.64
N ARG A 58 -8.41 2.68 -1.87
CA ARG A 58 -7.67 3.01 -3.09
C ARG A 58 -7.35 4.50 -3.16
N GLU A 59 -8.29 5.36 -2.77
CA GLU A 59 -8.07 6.81 -2.71
C GLU A 59 -7.02 7.17 -1.66
N ASP A 60 -7.17 6.69 -0.43
CA ASP A 60 -6.23 6.99 0.66
C ASP A 60 -4.84 6.41 0.39
N PHE A 61 -4.76 5.21 -0.20
CA PHE A 61 -3.50 4.60 -0.59
C PHE A 61 -2.79 5.42 -1.68
N ALA A 62 -3.52 5.91 -2.68
CA ALA A 62 -2.94 6.76 -3.72
C ALA A 62 -2.37 8.05 -3.13
N HIS A 63 -3.11 8.73 -2.25
CA HIS A 63 -2.62 9.91 -1.54
C HIS A 63 -1.37 9.61 -0.69
N ALA A 64 -1.36 8.49 0.02
CA ALA A 64 -0.20 8.07 0.80
C ALA A 64 1.04 7.83 -0.09
N MET A 65 0.87 7.20 -1.25
CA MET A 65 1.97 6.92 -2.18
C MET A 65 2.52 8.19 -2.85
N VAL A 66 1.67 9.17 -3.18
CA VAL A 66 2.12 10.49 -3.66
C VAL A 66 2.95 11.20 -2.58
N LYS A 67 2.46 11.20 -1.34
CA LYS A 67 3.20 11.80 -0.20
C LYS A 67 4.53 11.10 0.05
N LEU A 68 4.56 9.77 -0.03
CA LEU A 68 5.78 8.98 0.12
C LEU A 68 6.80 9.27 -0.98
N GLY A 69 6.35 9.36 -2.24
CA GLY A 69 7.22 9.65 -3.39
C GLY A 69 7.81 11.06 -3.38
N ALA A 70 7.20 11.99 -2.63
CA ALA A 70 7.71 13.35 -2.43
C ALA A 70 8.78 13.45 -1.32
N LEU A 71 9.16 12.35 -0.67
CA LEU A 71 10.19 12.38 0.37
C LEU A 71 11.59 12.55 -0.25
N ALA A 72 12.17 13.72 -0.02
CA ALA A 72 13.57 14.07 -0.34
C ALA A 72 14.03 13.68 -1.76
N PRO A 73 13.28 14.04 -2.84
CA PRO A 73 13.71 13.75 -4.19
C PRO A 73 14.95 14.57 -4.56
N LEU A 74 15.85 13.97 -5.34
CA LEU A 74 16.88 14.71 -6.06
C LEU A 74 16.21 15.46 -7.23
N THR A 75 16.36 16.77 -7.28
CA THR A 75 15.70 17.65 -8.26
C THR A 75 16.68 18.65 -8.88
N GLY A 76 16.30 19.26 -10.00
CA GLY A 76 17.17 20.18 -10.73
C GLY A 76 18.42 19.46 -11.25
N SER A 77 19.59 20.03 -10.96
CA SER A 77 20.89 19.45 -11.31
C SER A 77 21.44 18.48 -10.26
N ALA A 78 20.71 18.20 -9.18
CA ALA A 78 21.14 17.24 -8.17
C ALA A 78 20.93 15.80 -8.68
N GLY A 79 21.97 14.98 -8.64
CA GLY A 79 21.93 13.58 -9.05
C GLY A 79 22.19 13.35 -10.54
N HIS A 80 21.84 12.15 -11.03
CA HIS A 80 22.09 11.72 -12.43
C HIS A 80 20.99 10.80 -12.93
N VAL A 81 20.66 10.88 -14.23
CA VAL A 81 19.81 9.89 -14.91
C VAL A 81 20.67 8.66 -15.21
N ARG A 82 20.42 7.55 -14.50
CA ARG A 82 21.22 6.33 -14.63
C ARG A 82 20.83 5.54 -15.88
N ILE A 83 21.82 5.16 -16.69
CA ILE A 83 21.65 4.19 -17.79
C ILE A 83 21.50 2.76 -17.25
N ARG A 84 22.23 2.44 -16.17
CA ARG A 84 22.14 1.18 -15.44
C ARG A 84 21.91 1.48 -13.95
N CYS A 85 20.77 1.03 -13.40
CA CYS A 85 20.40 1.32 -12.01
C CYS A 85 21.33 0.68 -10.97
N SER A 86 21.93 -0.46 -11.30
CA SER A 86 22.80 -1.25 -10.41
C SER A 86 24.23 -0.73 -10.29
N THR A 87 24.65 0.20 -11.14
CA THR A 87 26.01 0.78 -11.13
C THR A 87 25.95 2.27 -10.83
N LYS A 88 27.02 2.78 -10.21
CA LYS A 88 27.20 4.24 -10.15
C LYS A 88 27.54 4.75 -11.56
N PRO A 89 27.07 5.96 -11.93
CA PRO A 89 27.59 6.63 -13.11
C PRO A 89 29.12 6.70 -13.02
N VAL A 90 29.79 6.39 -14.12
CA VAL A 90 31.22 6.65 -14.27
C VAL A 90 31.32 8.11 -14.67
N GLU A 91 32.09 8.90 -13.91
CA GLU A 91 32.43 10.28 -14.29
C GLU A 91 33.30 10.32 -15.54
#